data_AF-A0A962D136-F1
#
_entry.id   AF-A0A962D136-F1
#
_cell.length_a   1.000
_cell.length_b   1.000
_cell.length_c   1.000
_cell.angle_alpha   90.00
_cell.angle_beta   90.00
_cell.angle_gamma   90.00
#
_symmetry.space_group_name_H-M   'P 1'
#
loop_
_entity.id
_entity.type
_entity.pdbx_description
1 polymer ?
#
loop_
_entity_poly.entity_id
_entity_poly.type
_entity_poly.pdbx_seq_one_letter_code
_entity_poly.pdbx_strand_id
1 'polypeptide(L)'
;MSRLHPVVAEVTAAIVERSRELRQDYLQRMAAARPDGAARGRLSCANLAHVMAAAGEDKSPLQALAVPNIGIVSAYNDMLSAHQPLENYPAILRMAARKFRATAQMAGGVPAMCDGVTQGQPGMELSLFSRDVIAMATAVALTHDAFDAALLLGVCDKIVPGLFIGAASFGHLPTLFVPAGPMP
;
A
#
# COMPACT_ATOMS: atom_id res chain seq x y z
N MET A 1 14.51 -10.84 -25.10
CA MET A 1 14.84 -10.87 -23.66
C MET A 1 16.32 -11.19 -23.54
N SER A 2 17.09 -10.42 -22.77
CA SER A 2 18.52 -10.72 -22.58
C SER A 2 18.70 -12.02 -21.80
N ARG A 3 19.80 -12.72 -22.05
CA ARG A 3 20.17 -13.94 -21.31
C ARG A 3 20.59 -13.53 -19.90
N LEU A 4 19.92 -14.04 -18.87
CA LEU A 4 20.29 -13.81 -17.47
C LEU A 4 21.71 -14.32 -17.20
N HIS A 5 22.45 -13.63 -16.34
CA HIS A 5 23.76 -14.08 -15.87
C HIS A 5 23.62 -15.45 -15.16
N PRO A 6 24.52 -16.43 -15.38
CA PRO A 6 24.36 -17.79 -14.85
C PRO A 6 24.12 -17.85 -13.34
N VAL A 7 24.86 -17.06 -12.55
CA VAL A 7 24.69 -16.99 -11.09
C VAL A 7 23.31 -16.46 -10.69
N VAL A 8 22.79 -15.46 -11.41
CA VAL A 8 21.45 -14.91 -11.11
C VAL A 8 20.38 -15.95 -11.43
N ALA A 9 20.54 -16.69 -12.51
CA ALA A 9 19.63 -17.78 -12.87
C ALA A 9 19.66 -18.90 -11.81
N GLU A 10 20.85 -19.30 -11.35
CA GLU A 10 21.02 -20.31 -10.30
C GLU A 10 20.38 -19.89 -8.97
N VAL A 11 20.68 -18.68 -8.48
CA VAL A 11 20.10 -18.16 -7.23
C VAL A 11 18.58 -18.04 -7.35
N THR A 12 18.07 -17.59 -8.51
CA THR A 12 16.62 -17.51 -8.76
C THR A 12 15.98 -18.89 -8.70
N ALA A 13 16.57 -19.88 -9.38
CA ALA A 13 16.07 -21.26 -9.35
C ALA A 13 16.08 -21.85 -7.94
N ALA A 14 17.15 -21.62 -7.18
CA ALA A 14 17.26 -22.07 -5.79
C ALA A 14 16.19 -21.43 -4.88
N ILE A 15 15.90 -20.13 -5.05
CA ILE A 15 14.82 -19.46 -4.31
C ILE A 15 13.45 -20.01 -4.71
N VAL A 16 13.20 -20.20 -6.01
CA VAL A 16 11.93 -20.76 -6.52
C VAL A 16 11.69 -22.15 -5.94
N GLU A 17 12.71 -23.02 -5.95
CA GLU A 17 12.59 -24.37 -5.42
C GLU A 17 12.38 -24.36 -3.90
N ARG A 18 13.21 -23.63 -3.15
CA ARG A 18 13.09 -23.54 -1.69
C ARG A 18 11.74 -22.94 -1.23
N SER A 19 11.15 -22.06 -2.02
CA SER A 19 9.89 -21.39 -1.68
C SER A 19 8.64 -22.06 -2.25
N ARG A 20 8.78 -23.18 -2.97
CA ARG A 20 7.69 -23.80 -3.75
C ARG A 20 6.39 -23.95 -2.96
N GLU A 21 6.44 -24.61 -1.80
CA GLU A 21 5.25 -24.87 -0.96
C GLU A 21 4.65 -23.57 -0.40
N LEU A 22 5.46 -22.76 0.30
CA LEU A 22 5.01 -21.48 0.88
C LEU A 22 4.44 -20.52 -0.17
N ARG A 23 5.03 -20.51 -1.37
CA ARG A 23 4.57 -19.69 -2.49
C ARG A 23 3.25 -20.21 -3.04
N GLN A 24 3.08 -21.51 -3.17
CA GLN A 24 1.84 -22.11 -3.62
C GLN A 24 0.69 -21.79 -2.64
N ASP A 25 0.93 -21.95 -1.34
CA ASP A 25 -0.05 -21.61 -0.30
C ASP A 25 -0.43 -20.13 -0.33
N TYR A 26 0.56 -19.25 -0.53
CA TYR A 26 0.31 -17.82 -0.71
C TYR A 26 -0.57 -17.55 -1.93
N LEU A 27 -0.22 -18.10 -3.10
CA LEU A 27 -0.97 -17.88 -4.34
C LEU A 27 -2.41 -18.37 -4.24
N GLN A 28 -2.63 -19.53 -3.60
CA GLN A 28 -3.98 -20.07 -3.38
C GLN A 28 -4.81 -19.13 -2.48
N ARG A 29 -4.23 -18.63 -1.39
CA ARG A 29 -4.89 -17.62 -0.53
C ARG A 29 -5.23 -16.34 -1.29
N MET A 30 -4.32 -15.84 -2.12
CA MET A 30 -4.56 -14.64 -2.92
C MET A 30 -5.65 -14.86 -3.98
N ALA A 31 -5.65 -16.01 -4.64
CA ALA A 31 -6.70 -16.37 -5.59
C ALA A 31 -8.07 -16.46 -4.91
N ALA A 32 -8.15 -17.06 -3.72
CA ALA A 32 -9.39 -17.18 -2.95
C ALA A 32 -9.89 -15.84 -2.39
N ALA A 33 -8.99 -14.92 -2.04
CA ALA A 33 -9.36 -13.61 -1.51
C ALA A 33 -9.90 -12.66 -2.60
N ARG A 34 -9.46 -12.83 -3.85
CA ARG A 34 -9.81 -11.95 -4.97
C ARG A 34 -11.34 -11.80 -5.14
N PRO A 35 -11.88 -10.58 -5.24
CA PRO A 35 -13.30 -10.36 -5.51
C PRO A 35 -13.69 -10.60 -6.97
N ASP A 36 -14.89 -11.12 -7.16
CA ASP A 36 -15.59 -11.13 -8.45
C ASP A 36 -16.25 -9.75 -8.65
N GLY A 37 -15.47 -8.80 -9.17
CA GLY A 37 -15.89 -7.40 -9.32
C GLY A 37 -15.31 -6.48 -8.24
N ALA A 38 -16.05 -5.44 -7.86
CA ALA A 38 -15.59 -4.48 -6.86
C ALA A 38 -15.59 -5.10 -5.46
N ALA A 39 -14.48 -4.97 -4.72
CA ALA A 39 -14.31 -5.59 -3.40
C ALA A 39 -15.44 -5.21 -2.43
N ARG A 40 -15.74 -3.91 -2.40
CA ARG A 40 -16.80 -3.32 -1.57
C ARG A 40 -18.21 -3.82 -1.85
N GLY A 41 -18.45 -4.54 -2.95
CA GLY A 41 -19.73 -5.22 -3.21
C GLY A 41 -20.05 -6.31 -2.19
N ARG A 42 -19.06 -6.81 -1.45
CA ARG A 42 -19.22 -7.77 -0.34
C ARG A 42 -19.63 -7.10 0.98
N LEU A 43 -19.52 -5.78 1.09
CA LEU A 43 -19.87 -5.05 2.30
C LEU A 43 -21.39 -4.99 2.48
N SER A 44 -21.86 -5.10 3.73
CA SER A 44 -23.25 -4.79 4.05
C SER A 44 -23.56 -3.32 3.77
N CYS A 45 -24.83 -2.99 3.53
CA CYS A 45 -25.25 -1.59 3.34
C CYS A 45 -24.81 -0.69 4.50
N ALA A 46 -24.83 -1.20 5.73
CA ALA A 46 -24.36 -0.48 6.91
C ALA A 46 -22.85 -0.19 6.84
N ASN A 47 -22.03 -1.21 6.54
CA ASN A 47 -20.58 -1.05 6.42
C ASN A 47 -20.22 -0.09 5.27
N LEU A 48 -20.88 -0.19 4.12
CA LEU A 48 -20.67 0.71 3.00
C LEU A 48 -21.04 2.16 3.36
N ALA A 49 -22.09 2.37 4.17
CA ALA A 49 -22.45 3.69 4.65
C ALA A 49 -21.33 4.35 5.47
N HIS A 50 -20.60 3.59 6.31
CA HIS A 50 -19.43 4.11 7.04
C HIS A 50 -18.29 4.52 6.09
N VAL A 51 -18.02 3.72 5.06
CA VAL A 51 -16.97 4.00 4.07
C VAL A 51 -17.26 5.30 3.28
N MET A 52 -18.51 5.54 2.93
CA MET A 52 -18.89 6.64 2.04
C MET A 52 -19.42 7.90 2.76
N ALA A 53 -19.62 7.86 4.07
CA ALA A 53 -20.26 8.95 4.83
C ALA A 53 -19.56 10.30 4.62
N ALA A 54 -18.22 10.30 4.66
CA ALA A 54 -17.38 11.49 4.52
C ALA A 54 -16.75 11.62 3.11
N ALA A 55 -17.26 10.91 2.11
CA ALA A 55 -16.66 10.88 0.77
C ALA A 55 -16.95 12.13 -0.09
N GLY A 56 -17.74 13.09 0.40
CA GLY A 56 -18.06 14.31 -0.32
C GLY A 56 -18.65 14.02 -1.70
N GLU A 57 -18.05 14.59 -2.76
CA GLU A 57 -18.46 14.36 -4.15
C GLU A 57 -18.30 12.92 -4.64
N ASP A 58 -17.43 12.12 -4.00
CA ASP A 58 -17.20 10.73 -4.35
C ASP A 58 -18.26 9.78 -3.75
N LYS A 59 -19.20 10.29 -2.93
CA LYS A 59 -20.21 9.48 -2.24
C LYS A 59 -21.14 8.72 -3.19
N SER A 60 -21.72 9.40 -4.18
CA SER A 60 -22.65 8.76 -5.13
C SER A 60 -21.96 7.70 -6.02
N PRO A 61 -20.76 7.98 -6.60
CA PRO A 61 -20.01 6.94 -7.33
C PRO A 61 -19.65 5.72 -6.47
N LEU A 62 -19.25 5.92 -5.20
CA LEU A 62 -18.95 4.83 -4.27
C LEU A 62 -20.17 3.96 -4.00
N GLN A 63 -21.32 4.60 -3.73
CA GLN A 63 -22.58 3.93 -3.43
C GLN A 63 -23.08 3.08 -4.60
N ALA A 64 -22.92 3.58 -5.83
CA ALA A 64 -23.38 2.90 -7.03
C ALA A 64 -22.56 1.64 -7.39
N LEU A 65 -21.45 1.37 -6.67
CA LEU A 65 -20.51 0.29 -6.98
C LEU A 65 -19.95 0.34 -8.42
N ALA A 66 -20.08 1.49 -9.08
CA ALA A 66 -19.90 1.60 -10.53
C ALA A 66 -18.47 1.93 -10.97
N VAL A 67 -17.61 2.38 -10.04
CA VAL A 67 -16.26 2.90 -10.32
C VAL A 67 -15.21 2.32 -9.37
N PRO A 68 -13.96 2.07 -9.78
CA PRO A 68 -12.93 1.61 -8.83
C PRO A 68 -12.69 2.60 -7.68
N ASN A 69 -12.49 2.10 -6.47
CA ASN A 69 -12.08 2.90 -5.31
C ASN A 69 -10.64 2.60 -4.90
N ILE A 70 -9.80 3.61 -4.83
CA ILE A 70 -8.37 3.47 -4.58
C ILE A 70 -8.06 3.85 -3.13
N GLY A 71 -7.46 2.93 -2.37
CA GLY A 71 -6.96 3.19 -1.03
C GLY A 71 -5.59 3.87 -1.06
N ILE A 72 -5.39 4.90 -0.24
CA ILE A 72 -4.11 5.60 -0.10
C ILE A 72 -3.56 5.33 1.31
N VAL A 73 -2.36 4.75 1.38
CA VAL A 73 -1.60 4.59 2.63
C VAL A 73 -0.39 5.52 2.58
N SER A 74 -0.23 6.41 3.55
CA SER A 74 0.81 7.45 3.51
C SER A 74 1.74 7.41 4.73
N ALA A 75 3.05 7.51 4.47
CA ALA A 75 4.10 7.72 5.46
C ALA A 75 4.44 9.22 5.62
N TYR A 76 3.42 10.08 5.59
CA TYR A 76 3.60 11.53 5.69
C TYR A 76 3.99 11.98 7.12
N ASN A 77 4.97 12.86 7.18
CA ASN A 77 5.15 13.84 8.25
C ASN A 77 5.77 15.10 7.66
N ASP A 78 5.59 16.24 8.34
CA ASP A 78 6.13 17.54 7.95
C ASP A 78 7.56 17.78 8.44
N MET A 79 7.98 17.05 9.48
CA MET A 79 9.30 17.18 10.10
C MET A 79 10.46 16.80 9.16
N LEU A 80 10.28 15.83 8.27
CA LEU A 80 11.36 15.29 7.44
C LEU A 80 11.16 15.66 5.98
N SER A 81 12.21 16.21 5.36
CA SER A 81 12.22 16.64 3.96
C SER A 81 11.84 15.55 2.96
N ALA A 82 12.12 14.28 3.26
CA ALA A 82 11.76 13.16 2.41
C ALA A 82 10.25 12.84 2.46
N HIS A 83 9.55 13.21 3.53
CA HIS A 83 8.14 12.85 3.76
C HIS A 83 7.19 14.03 3.58
N GLN A 84 7.65 15.26 3.85
CA GLN A 84 6.84 16.47 3.71
C GLN A 84 6.20 16.63 2.33
N PRO A 85 6.88 16.31 1.20
CA PRO A 85 6.26 16.40 -0.12
C PRO A 85 4.97 15.60 -0.27
N LEU A 86 4.75 14.56 0.54
CA LEU A 86 3.54 13.73 0.50
C LEU A 86 2.28 14.44 1.01
N GLU A 87 2.39 15.59 1.68
CA GLU A 87 1.27 16.36 2.26
C GLU A 87 0.13 16.57 1.25
N ASN A 88 0.49 17.00 0.05
CA ASN A 88 -0.47 17.42 -0.98
C ASN A 88 -0.83 16.30 -1.97
N TYR A 89 -0.11 15.17 -1.94
CA TYR A 89 -0.31 14.08 -2.89
C TYR A 89 -1.71 13.46 -2.82
N PRO A 90 -2.32 13.20 -1.64
CA PRO A 90 -3.66 12.64 -1.58
C PRO A 90 -4.71 13.47 -2.33
N ALA A 91 -4.63 14.80 -2.27
CA ALA A 91 -5.54 15.67 -3.02
C ALA A 91 -5.31 15.57 -4.54
N ILE A 92 -4.05 15.59 -4.97
CA ILE A 92 -3.67 15.44 -6.38
C ILE A 92 -4.13 14.09 -6.94
N LEU A 93 -3.92 13.01 -6.18
CA LEU A 93 -4.30 11.65 -6.55
C LEU A 93 -5.83 11.49 -6.66
N ARG A 94 -6.60 12.10 -5.76
CA ARG A 94 -8.08 12.13 -5.87
C ARG A 94 -8.53 12.81 -7.16
N MET A 95 -7.98 13.99 -7.46
CA MET A 95 -8.31 14.69 -8.71
C MET A 95 -7.92 13.85 -9.94
N ALA A 96 -6.77 13.18 -9.90
CA ALA A 96 -6.34 12.28 -10.97
C ALA A 96 -7.29 11.08 -11.12
N ALA A 97 -7.65 10.40 -10.04
CA ALA A 97 -8.57 9.26 -10.06
C ALA A 97 -9.92 9.63 -10.69
N ARG A 98 -10.48 10.79 -10.35
CA ARG A 98 -11.75 11.28 -10.91
C ARG A 98 -11.70 11.45 -12.43
N LYS A 99 -10.56 11.91 -12.99
CA LYS A 99 -10.37 12.01 -14.45
C LYS A 99 -10.45 10.66 -15.15
N PHE A 100 -10.15 9.57 -14.45
CA PHE A 100 -10.21 8.20 -14.95
C PHE A 100 -11.45 7.43 -14.46
N ARG A 101 -12.50 8.14 -14.00
CA ARG A 101 -13.73 7.53 -13.46
C ARG A 101 -13.45 6.55 -12.31
N ALA A 102 -12.60 6.96 -11.38
CA ALA A 102 -12.31 6.26 -10.14
C ALA A 102 -12.40 7.24 -8.96
N THR A 103 -12.56 6.70 -7.75
CA THR A 103 -12.49 7.45 -6.49
C THR A 103 -11.21 7.10 -5.75
N ALA A 104 -10.77 7.96 -4.83
CA ALA A 104 -9.65 7.64 -3.95
C ALA A 104 -9.88 8.14 -2.53
N GLN A 105 -9.54 7.33 -1.53
CA GLN A 105 -9.71 7.66 -0.12
C GLN A 105 -8.42 7.36 0.65
N MET A 106 -8.18 8.13 1.71
CA MET A 106 -7.12 7.78 2.65
C MET A 106 -7.55 6.52 3.41
N ALA A 107 -6.84 5.42 3.20
CA ALA A 107 -7.03 4.16 3.90
C ALA A 107 -6.39 4.20 5.29
N GLY A 108 -5.25 4.89 5.42
CA GLY A 108 -4.56 5.07 6.69
C GLY A 108 -3.23 5.80 6.57
N GLY A 109 -2.64 6.10 7.72
CA GLY A 109 -1.26 6.57 7.84
C GLY A 109 -0.38 5.49 8.45
N VAL A 110 0.91 5.51 8.13
CA VAL A 110 1.94 4.67 8.77
C VAL A 110 2.98 5.56 9.44
N PRO A 111 3.63 5.10 10.53
CA PRO A 111 4.69 5.88 11.12
C PRO A 111 5.86 6.04 10.15
N ALA A 112 6.56 7.16 10.26
CA ALA A 112 7.72 7.46 9.46
C ALA A 112 8.84 7.99 10.35
N MET A 113 10.04 7.42 10.20
CA MET A 113 11.25 7.85 10.88
C MET A 113 12.40 8.02 9.88
N CYS A 114 13.40 8.81 10.26
CA CYS A 114 14.59 9.05 9.45
C CYS A 114 15.83 8.54 10.17
N ASP A 115 16.46 7.50 9.59
CA ASP A 115 17.75 6.99 10.06
C ASP A 115 18.80 8.11 10.10
N GLY A 116 18.79 9.05 9.15
CA GLY A 116 19.69 10.20 9.15
C GLY A 116 19.53 11.13 10.36
N VAL A 117 18.35 11.19 10.98
CA VAL A 117 18.12 11.95 12.23
C VAL A 117 18.47 11.12 13.46
N THR A 118 18.17 9.82 13.45
CA THR A 118 18.38 8.95 14.62
C THR A 118 19.77 8.32 14.67
N GLN A 119 20.59 8.45 13.64
CA GLN A 119 21.92 7.85 13.57
C GLN A 119 22.78 8.28 14.76
N GLY A 120 23.30 7.29 15.51
CA GLY A 120 24.12 7.54 16.70
C GLY A 120 23.32 7.92 17.96
N GLN A 121 21.99 8.00 17.88
CA GLN A 121 21.09 8.31 18.99
C GLN A 121 20.35 7.04 19.47
N PRO A 122 19.84 7.01 20.71
CA PRO A 122 19.07 5.87 21.23
C PRO A 122 17.84 5.50 20.37
N GLY A 123 17.28 6.44 19.61
CA GLY A 123 16.18 6.19 18.68
C GLY A 123 16.54 5.23 17.53
N MET A 124 17.83 5.04 17.21
CA MET A 124 18.26 4.13 16.16
C MET A 124 17.90 2.67 16.45
N GLU A 125 17.78 2.31 17.73
CA GLU A 125 17.33 0.98 18.18
C GLU A 125 15.95 0.63 17.61
N LEU A 126 15.12 1.62 17.28
CA LEU A 126 13.78 1.41 16.69
C LEU A 126 13.78 1.37 15.16
N SER A 127 14.90 1.69 14.49
CA SER A 127 14.97 1.80 13.03
C SER A 127 14.44 0.56 12.33
N LEU A 128 15.05 -0.60 12.57
CA LEU A 128 14.64 -1.82 11.89
C LEU A 128 13.23 -2.27 12.32
N PHE A 129 12.87 -2.13 13.60
CA PHE A 129 11.55 -2.48 14.11
C PHE A 129 10.43 -1.64 13.49
N SER A 130 10.73 -0.40 13.08
CA SER A 130 9.75 0.45 12.40
C SER A 130 9.19 -0.20 11.13
N ARG A 131 9.99 -1.01 10.42
CA ARG A 131 9.54 -1.76 9.23
C ARG A 131 8.33 -2.64 9.55
N ASP A 132 8.39 -3.37 10.65
CA ASP A 132 7.34 -4.32 11.03
C ASP A 132 6.09 -3.60 11.55
N VAL A 133 6.28 -2.48 12.25
CA VAL A 133 5.17 -1.59 12.64
C VAL A 133 4.48 -1.01 11.40
N ILE A 134 5.25 -0.56 10.41
CA ILE A 134 4.72 -0.03 9.14
C ILE A 134 3.97 -1.11 8.37
N ALA A 135 4.51 -2.34 8.33
CA ALA A 135 3.85 -3.47 7.68
C ALA A 135 2.49 -3.77 8.33
N MET A 136 2.45 -3.82 9.66
CA MET A 136 1.20 -4.04 10.40
C MET A 136 0.21 -2.88 10.18
N ALA A 137 0.66 -1.64 10.27
CA ALA A 137 -0.19 -0.46 10.04
C ALA A 137 -0.75 -0.41 8.60
N THR A 138 0.07 -0.78 7.61
CA THR A 138 -0.36 -0.90 6.21
C THR A 138 -1.41 -1.99 6.05
N ALA A 139 -1.21 -3.16 6.67
CA ALA A 139 -2.18 -4.24 6.62
C ALA A 139 -3.51 -3.80 7.25
N VAL A 140 -3.47 -3.19 8.44
CA VAL A 140 -4.64 -2.62 9.14
C VAL A 140 -5.39 -1.63 8.23
N ALA A 141 -4.69 -0.70 7.57
CA ALA A 141 -5.32 0.25 6.65
C ALA A 141 -6.10 -0.42 5.51
N LEU A 142 -5.64 -1.57 5.02
CA LEU A 142 -6.25 -2.30 3.89
C LEU A 142 -7.34 -3.31 4.32
N THR A 143 -7.51 -3.59 5.62
CA THR A 143 -8.49 -4.57 6.13
C THR A 143 -9.96 -4.25 5.84
N HIS A 144 -10.28 -3.00 5.46
CA HIS A 144 -11.66 -2.53 5.29
C HIS A 144 -12.42 -3.19 4.12
N ASP A 145 -11.74 -3.92 3.23
CA ASP A 145 -12.31 -4.54 2.02
C ASP A 145 -13.10 -3.55 1.14
N ALA A 146 -12.71 -2.27 1.20
CA ALA A 146 -13.41 -1.15 0.58
C ALA A 146 -12.75 -0.67 -0.73
N PHE A 147 -11.59 -1.23 -1.07
CA PHE A 147 -10.70 -0.73 -2.11
C PHE A 147 -10.50 -1.79 -3.21
N ASP A 148 -10.39 -1.32 -4.45
CA ASP A 148 -10.11 -2.15 -5.63
C ASP A 148 -8.65 -2.04 -6.10
N ALA A 149 -7.92 -1.06 -5.56
CA ALA A 149 -6.48 -0.91 -5.71
C ALA A 149 -5.90 -0.09 -4.53
N ALA A 150 -4.58 -0.11 -4.35
CA ALA A 150 -3.90 0.69 -3.33
C ALA A 150 -2.71 1.48 -3.90
N LEU A 151 -2.52 2.69 -3.37
CA LEU A 151 -1.33 3.52 -3.57
C LEU A 151 -0.59 3.64 -2.24
N LEU A 152 0.68 3.24 -2.24
CA LEU A 152 1.55 3.29 -1.06
C LEU A 152 2.50 4.47 -1.21
N LEU A 153 2.25 5.53 -0.46
CA LEU A 153 3.02 6.77 -0.47
C LEU A 153 4.09 6.68 0.61
N GLY A 154 5.33 6.51 0.19
CA GLY A 154 6.42 6.37 1.13
C GLY A 154 7.78 6.46 0.46
N VAL A 155 8.79 6.71 1.27
CA VAL A 155 10.20 6.75 0.89
C VAL A 155 11.01 6.45 2.15
N CYS A 156 12.32 6.23 2.02
CA CYS A 156 13.25 5.79 3.07
C CYS A 156 13.30 4.27 3.29
N ASP A 157 14.44 3.87 3.86
CA ASP A 157 14.94 2.49 3.90
C ASP A 157 13.96 1.50 4.50
N LYS A 158 13.30 1.85 5.62
CA LYS A 158 12.41 0.94 6.36
C LYS A 158 10.94 1.08 5.96
N ILE A 159 10.55 2.22 5.41
CA ILE A 159 9.18 2.52 5.00
C ILE A 159 8.81 1.74 3.74
N VAL A 160 9.65 1.75 2.71
CA VAL A 160 9.39 1.04 1.44
C VAL A 160 9.12 -0.46 1.67
N PRO A 161 10.01 -1.22 2.34
CA PRO A 161 9.76 -2.63 2.61
C PRO A 161 8.61 -2.85 3.60
N GLY A 162 8.39 -1.98 4.58
CA GLY A 162 7.25 -2.08 5.50
C GLY A 162 5.92 -2.01 4.75
N LEU A 163 5.75 -0.97 3.91
CA LEU A 163 4.59 -0.79 3.04
C LEU A 163 4.40 -2.02 2.13
N PHE A 164 5.48 -2.52 1.52
CA PHE A 164 5.43 -3.70 0.66
C PHE A 164 4.99 -4.97 1.40
N ILE A 165 5.53 -5.25 2.59
CA ILE A 165 5.19 -6.44 3.39
C ILE A 165 3.69 -6.39 3.78
N GLY A 166 3.21 -5.24 4.23
CA GLY A 166 1.80 -5.07 4.58
C GLY A 166 0.88 -5.28 3.38
N ALA A 167 1.19 -4.65 2.24
CA ALA A 167 0.42 -4.81 1.01
C ALA A 167 0.50 -6.23 0.43
N ALA A 168 1.62 -6.93 0.58
CA ALA A 168 1.77 -8.31 0.13
C ALA A 168 0.80 -9.27 0.85
N SER A 169 0.38 -8.95 2.08
CA SER A 169 -0.69 -9.69 2.78
C SER A 169 -2.04 -9.58 2.05
N PHE A 170 -2.20 -8.55 1.22
CA PHE A 170 -3.33 -8.30 0.32
C PHE A 170 -2.90 -8.40 -1.15
N GLY A 171 -1.98 -9.30 -1.52
CA GLY A 171 -1.44 -9.37 -2.89
C GLY A 171 -2.44 -9.68 -4.02
N HIS A 172 -3.71 -9.94 -3.70
CA HIS A 172 -4.82 -9.96 -4.67
C HIS A 172 -5.30 -8.56 -5.07
N LEU A 173 -4.97 -7.54 -4.27
CA LEU A 173 -5.26 -6.13 -4.48
C LEU A 173 -4.14 -5.50 -5.33
N PRO A 174 -4.46 -5.00 -6.54
CA PRO A 174 -3.50 -4.23 -7.35
C PRO A 174 -2.91 -3.07 -6.54
N THR A 175 -1.59 -3.03 -6.42
CA THR A 175 -0.90 -2.06 -5.55
C THR A 175 0.25 -1.40 -6.29
N LEU A 176 0.40 -0.08 -6.12
CA LEU A 176 1.49 0.69 -6.72
C LEU A 176 2.20 1.55 -5.65
N PHE A 177 3.53 1.59 -5.74
CA PHE A 177 4.37 2.40 -4.88
C PHE A 177 4.57 3.80 -5.48
N VAL A 178 4.34 4.84 -4.67
CA VAL A 178 4.42 6.25 -5.08
C VAL A 178 5.48 6.94 -4.22
N PRO A 179 6.76 6.96 -4.65
CA PRO A 179 7.80 7.66 -3.91
C PRO A 179 7.66 9.18 -4.04
N ALA A 180 8.07 9.92 -3.02
CA ALA A 180 8.16 11.39 -3.07
C ALA A 180 9.20 11.90 -4.08
N GLY A 181 10.15 11.03 -4.47
CA GLY A 181 11.31 11.37 -5.29
C GLY A 181 12.59 11.58 -4.45
N PRO A 182 13.76 11.68 -5.10
CA PRO A 182 14.99 12.05 -4.42
C PRO A 182 14.93 13.49 -3.93
N MET A 183 15.67 13.79 -2.86
CA MET A 183 15.89 15.18 -2.45
C MET A 183 16.72 15.90 -3.53
N PRO A 184 16.42 17.18 -3.84
CA PRO A 184 17.22 18.00 -4.76
C PRO A 184 18.67 18.18 -4.31
#